data_AF-A0AAW5XLR5-F1
#
_entry.id   AF-A0AAW5XLR5-F1
#
_cell.length_a   1.000
_cell.length_b   1.000
_cell.length_c   1.000
_cell.angle_alpha   90.00
_cell.angle_beta   90.00
_cell.angle_gamma   90.00
#
_symmetry.space_group_name_H-M   'P 1'
#
loop_
_entity.id
_entity.type
_entity.pdbx_description
1 polymer ?
#
loop_
_entity_poly.entity_id
_entity_poly.type
_entity_poly.pdbx_seq_one_letter_code
_entity_poly.pdbx_strand_id
1 'polypeptide(L)'
;MKIEVGDIVNTMCSKNVVVVDIKKDGKHDFGCGGDVVFYKHPGYNAPWSTSLEWCTLVKKGEKKMKVYKGIEAHDLMSEGKLMLGQNGFIYKMEDGLIYSCESIEKPWMNCSFNINQFLIMTFTEYKMPLKYKVGDEVWVKAMVIEVDERQGEMPYLLDLGDECREWFNEDEIKGGNE
;
A
#
# COMPACT_ATOMS: atom_id res chain seq x y z
N MET A 1 5.63 -8.36 10.01
CA MET A 1 4.45 -7.98 9.18
C MET A 1 3.77 -6.77 9.81
N LYS A 2 3.47 -5.69 9.08
CA LYS A 2 2.91 -4.44 9.64
C LYS A 2 1.41 -4.32 9.37
N ILE A 3 0.58 -4.27 10.41
CA ILE A 3 -0.87 -4.03 10.32
C ILE A 3 -1.12 -2.53 10.12
N GLU A 4 -2.04 -2.17 9.23
CA GLU A 4 -2.43 -0.78 8.92
C GLU A 4 -3.93 -0.55 9.12
N VAL A 5 -4.34 0.72 9.24
CA VAL A 5 -5.77 1.09 9.25
C VAL A 5 -6.45 0.63 7.97
N GLY A 6 -7.62 0.03 8.11
CA GLY A 6 -8.41 -0.60 7.04
C GLY A 6 -8.17 -2.10 6.92
N ASP A 7 -7.09 -2.64 7.48
CA ASP A 7 -6.80 -4.07 7.45
C ASP A 7 -7.90 -4.88 8.14
N ILE A 8 -8.18 -6.08 7.60
CA ILE A 8 -9.01 -7.08 8.25
C ILE A 8 -8.09 -8.03 9.00
N VAL A 9 -8.27 -8.11 10.30
CA VAL A 9 -7.46 -8.97 11.18
C VAL A 9 -8.35 -9.94 11.95
N ASN A 10 -7.75 -11.04 12.38
CA ASN A 10 -8.26 -11.84 13.48
C ASN A 10 -7.57 -11.38 14.76
N THR A 11 -8.29 -11.50 15.86
CA THR A 11 -7.83 -11.22 17.22
C THR A 11 -8.09 -12.45 18.08
N MET A 12 -7.59 -12.48 19.32
CA MET A 12 -7.90 -13.59 20.24
C MET A 12 -9.41 -13.83 20.42
N CYS A 13 -10.23 -12.77 20.40
CA CYS A 13 -11.65 -12.84 20.75
C CYS A 13 -12.60 -12.66 19.57
N SER A 14 -12.10 -12.31 18.38
CA SER A 14 -12.95 -11.98 17.23
C SER A 14 -12.24 -12.22 15.91
N LYS A 15 -12.99 -12.74 14.93
CA LYS A 15 -12.51 -12.98 13.57
C LYS A 15 -12.99 -11.90 12.62
N ASN A 16 -12.20 -11.60 11.59
CA ASN A 16 -12.51 -10.69 10.49
C ASN A 16 -12.96 -9.29 10.94
N VAL A 17 -12.20 -8.66 11.83
CA VAL A 17 -12.49 -7.29 12.30
C VAL A 17 -11.67 -6.27 11.51
N VAL A 18 -12.29 -5.11 11.23
CA VAL A 18 -11.64 -4.02 10.49
C VAL A 18 -10.89 -3.12 11.47
N VAL A 19 -9.60 -2.93 11.23
CA VAL A 19 -8.76 -1.96 11.94
C VAL A 19 -9.20 -0.55 11.56
N VAL A 20 -9.55 0.29 12.53
CA VAL A 20 -9.97 1.68 12.27
C VAL A 20 -9.03 2.73 12.83
N ASP A 21 -8.20 2.37 13.82
CA ASP A 21 -7.18 3.26 14.37
C ASP A 21 -6.01 2.44 14.96
N ILE A 22 -4.81 2.99 14.89
CA ILE A 22 -3.57 2.43 15.46
C ILE A 22 -2.81 3.58 16.13
N LYS A 23 -2.61 3.51 17.44
CA LYS A 23 -1.83 4.49 18.21
C LYS A 23 -0.52 3.87 18.65
N LYS A 24 0.52 4.70 18.81
CA LYS A 24 1.84 4.27 19.28
C LYS A 24 2.00 4.33 20.81
N ASP A 25 1.02 4.88 21.53
CA ASP A 25 1.09 5.25 22.95
C ASP A 25 -0.18 4.85 23.75
N GLY A 26 -1.01 3.95 23.21
CA GLY A 26 -2.17 3.40 23.91
C GLY A 26 -3.39 4.34 24.06
N LYS A 27 -3.31 5.59 23.55
CA LYS A 27 -4.36 6.60 23.71
C LYS A 27 -5.17 6.78 22.43
N HIS A 28 -6.30 6.12 22.29
CA HIS A 28 -7.17 6.31 21.13
C HIS A 28 -8.12 7.50 21.27
N ASP A 29 -8.47 8.11 20.13
CA ASP A 29 -9.46 9.20 20.07
C ASP A 29 -10.86 8.72 20.53
N PHE A 30 -11.06 7.39 20.54
CA PHE A 30 -12.30 6.71 20.91
C PHE A 30 -12.34 6.27 22.38
N GLY A 31 -11.35 6.61 23.21
CA GLY A 31 -11.35 6.33 24.66
C GLY A 31 -11.15 4.86 25.06
N CYS A 32 -10.68 4.01 24.14
CA CYS A 32 -10.42 2.59 24.39
C CYS A 32 -8.94 2.36 24.76
N GLY A 33 -8.67 1.43 25.69
CA GLY A 33 -7.30 1.05 26.08
C GLY A 33 -6.72 -0.05 25.19
N GLY A 34 -5.63 0.22 24.48
CA GLY A 34 -4.96 -0.73 23.57
C GLY A 34 -4.15 0.02 22.51
N ASP A 35 -3.42 -0.70 21.65
CA ASP A 35 -2.63 -0.11 20.56
C ASP A 35 -3.42 -0.01 19.25
N VAL A 36 -4.45 -0.84 19.10
CA VAL A 36 -5.26 -0.96 17.89
C VAL A 36 -6.75 -1.00 18.24
N VAL A 37 -7.57 -0.22 17.53
CA VAL A 37 -9.03 -0.17 17.70
C VAL A 37 -9.73 -0.81 16.50
N PHE A 38 -10.80 -1.55 16.80
CA PHE A 38 -11.63 -2.26 15.84
C PHE A 38 -13.11 -1.95 16.07
N TYR A 39 -13.88 -1.99 14.98
CA TYR A 39 -15.33 -2.23 15.08
C TYR A 39 -15.61 -3.72 14.93
N LYS A 40 -16.55 -4.21 15.74
CA LYS A 40 -17.15 -5.52 15.50
C LYS A 40 -18.13 -5.41 14.32
N HIS A 41 -18.27 -6.52 13.58
CA HIS A 41 -19.15 -6.74 12.43
C HIS A 41 -20.49 -5.95 12.48
N PRO A 42 -21.11 -5.60 11.33
CA PRO A 42 -22.41 -4.92 11.28
C PRO A 42 -23.41 -5.47 12.31
N GLY A 43 -23.87 -4.60 13.23
CA GLY A 43 -24.80 -4.94 14.31
C GLY A 43 -24.31 -4.66 15.74
N TYR A 44 -23.07 -4.21 15.94
CA TYR A 44 -22.54 -3.81 17.26
C TYR A 44 -22.15 -2.32 17.28
N ASN A 45 -22.60 -1.60 18.32
CA ASN A 45 -22.46 -0.13 18.40
C ASN A 45 -21.21 0.36 19.15
N ALA A 46 -20.40 -0.53 19.73
CA ALA A 46 -19.24 -0.15 20.53
C ALA A 46 -17.94 -0.62 19.88
N PRO A 47 -16.96 0.28 19.66
CA PRO A 47 -15.61 -0.11 19.30
C PRO A 47 -14.92 -0.79 20.49
N TRP A 48 -13.91 -1.61 20.20
CA TRP A 48 -13.08 -2.26 21.21
C TRP A 48 -11.63 -2.30 20.71
N SER A 49 -10.66 -2.52 21.61
CA SER A 49 -9.23 -2.43 21.30
C SER A 49 -8.41 -3.61 21.85
N THR A 50 -7.24 -3.83 21.26
CA THR A 50 -6.26 -4.83 21.71
C THR A 50 -4.82 -4.41 21.39
N SER A 51 -3.84 -5.09 21.98
CA SER A 51 -2.43 -5.00 21.60
C SER A 51 -2.20 -5.53 20.18
N LEU A 52 -1.29 -4.91 19.45
CA LEU A 52 -1.00 -5.26 18.05
C LEU A 52 -0.43 -6.68 17.90
N GLU A 53 0.29 -7.16 18.92
CA GLU A 53 0.82 -8.53 19.03
C GLU A 53 -0.26 -9.63 19.04
N TRP A 54 -1.50 -9.29 19.43
CA TRP A 54 -2.61 -10.25 19.49
C TRP A 54 -3.45 -10.26 18.21
N CYS A 55 -2.94 -9.64 17.15
CA CYS A 55 -3.61 -9.50 15.87
C CYS A 55 -2.92 -10.34 14.78
N THR A 56 -3.69 -11.11 14.04
CA THR A 56 -3.23 -11.84 12.86
C THR A 56 -3.87 -11.23 11.62
N LEU A 57 -3.06 -10.75 10.66
CA LEU A 57 -3.61 -10.19 9.42
C LEU A 57 -4.31 -11.29 8.61
N VAL A 58 -5.56 -11.03 8.22
CA VAL A 58 -6.35 -11.93 7.36
C VAL A 58 -6.40 -11.39 5.93
N LYS A 59 -6.72 -10.11 5.79
CA LYS A 59 -6.79 -9.45 4.49
C LYS A 59 -6.26 -8.02 4.64
N LYS A 60 -5.39 -7.61 3.72
CA LYS A 60 -5.00 -6.20 3.62
C LYS A 60 -6.22 -5.34 3.31
N GLY A 61 -6.34 -4.26 4.06
CA GLY A 61 -7.37 -3.26 3.88
C GLY A 61 -7.20 -2.59 2.55
N GLU A 62 -8.29 -2.42 1.82
CA GLU A 62 -8.29 -1.48 0.71
C GLU A 62 -8.13 -0.09 1.34
N LYS A 63 -6.94 0.52 1.16
CA LYS A 63 -6.64 1.88 1.61
C LYS A 63 -7.78 2.78 1.14
N LYS A 64 -8.61 3.27 2.07
CA LYS A 64 -9.68 4.23 1.73
C LYS A 64 -9.01 5.46 1.09
N MET A 65 -9.19 5.61 -0.21
CA MET A 65 -8.64 6.75 -0.94
C MET A 65 -9.37 8.00 -0.45
N LYS A 66 -8.62 8.99 0.04
CA LYS A 66 -9.20 10.26 0.47
C LYS A 66 -9.78 10.96 -0.76
N VAL A 67 -10.97 11.54 -0.58
CA VAL A 67 -11.66 12.34 -1.58
C VAL A 67 -11.35 13.81 -1.30
N TYR A 68 -10.97 14.55 -2.33
CA TYR A 68 -10.59 15.95 -2.28
C TYR A 68 -11.51 16.76 -3.20
N LYS A 69 -11.78 18.01 -2.82
CA LYS A 69 -12.60 18.93 -3.63
C LYS A 69 -11.72 19.97 -4.30
N GLY A 70 -11.97 20.24 -5.58
CA GLY A 70 -11.52 21.42 -6.31
C GLY A 70 -10.13 21.94 -5.90
N ILE A 71 -10.09 22.99 -5.09
CA ILE A 71 -8.86 23.67 -4.62
C ILE A 71 -7.89 22.69 -3.96
N GLU A 72 -8.35 21.82 -3.07
CA GLU A 72 -7.49 20.84 -2.40
C GLU A 72 -6.86 19.87 -3.41
N ALA A 73 -7.62 19.49 -4.45
CA ALA A 73 -7.12 18.63 -5.51
C ALA A 73 -6.10 19.35 -6.40
N HIS A 74 -6.30 20.65 -6.67
CA HIS A 74 -5.35 21.48 -7.41
C HIS A 74 -4.00 21.58 -6.70
N ASP A 75 -4.02 21.85 -5.40
CA ASP A 75 -2.79 21.98 -4.61
C ASP A 75 -2.03 20.65 -4.58
N LEU A 76 -2.74 19.53 -4.39
CA LEU A 76 -2.13 18.20 -4.45
C LEU A 76 -1.58 17.86 -5.83
N MET A 77 -2.27 18.23 -6.92
CA MET A 77 -1.75 18.07 -8.28
C MET A 77 -0.49 18.89 -8.51
N SER A 78 -0.44 20.12 -7.96
CA SER A 78 0.72 21.02 -8.03
C SER A 78 1.92 20.48 -7.24
N GLU A 79 1.67 19.75 -6.15
CA GLU A 79 2.67 18.98 -5.40
C GLU A 79 3.12 17.70 -6.11
N GLY A 80 2.67 17.46 -7.35
CA GLY A 80 3.04 16.29 -8.15
C GLY A 80 2.25 15.03 -7.81
N LYS A 81 1.15 15.12 -7.05
CA LYS A 81 0.28 13.97 -6.77
C LYS A 81 -0.72 13.75 -7.89
N LEU A 82 -0.89 12.50 -8.29
CA LEU A 82 -1.89 12.11 -9.29
C LEU A 82 -3.27 12.02 -8.65
N MET A 83 -4.28 12.49 -9.37
CA MET A 83 -5.65 12.55 -8.88
C MET A 83 -6.62 11.91 -9.89
N LEU A 84 -7.44 10.95 -9.46
CA LEU A 84 -8.49 10.36 -10.27
C LEU A 84 -9.76 11.20 -10.13
N GLY A 85 -10.24 11.79 -11.23
CA GLY A 85 -11.52 12.48 -11.22
C GLY A 85 -12.69 11.50 -11.28
N GLN A 86 -13.87 11.97 -10.86
CA GLN A 86 -15.12 11.21 -10.97
C GLN A 86 -15.47 10.75 -12.39
N ASN A 87 -14.88 11.37 -13.42
CA ASN A 87 -15.04 10.98 -14.82
C ASN A 87 -14.09 9.86 -15.27
N GLY A 88 -13.29 9.29 -14.35
CA GLY A 88 -12.40 8.16 -14.63
C GLY A 88 -11.03 8.54 -15.20
N PHE A 89 -10.78 9.82 -15.46
CA PHE A 89 -9.48 10.30 -15.93
C PHE A 89 -8.55 10.59 -14.77
N ILE A 90 -7.26 10.32 -14.99
CA ILE A 90 -6.18 10.61 -14.06
C ILE A 90 -5.60 11.97 -14.45
N TYR A 91 -5.40 12.85 -13.48
CA TYR A 91 -4.90 14.19 -13.65
C TYR A 91 -3.58 14.39 -12.91
N LYS A 92 -2.71 15.22 -13.49
CA LYS A 92 -1.50 15.75 -12.87
C LYS A 92 -1.29 17.19 -13.28
N MET A 93 -0.51 17.93 -12.49
CA MET A 93 0.01 19.22 -12.91
C MET A 93 1.53 19.14 -13.09
N GLU A 94 2.02 19.70 -14.19
CA GLU A 94 3.44 19.79 -14.52
C GLU A 94 3.67 21.14 -15.22
N ASP A 95 4.65 21.91 -14.76
CA ASP A 95 4.96 23.25 -15.28
C ASP A 95 3.75 24.21 -15.34
N GLY A 96 2.84 24.11 -14.36
CA GLY A 96 1.63 24.94 -14.29
C GLY A 96 0.53 24.57 -15.31
N LEU A 97 0.73 23.49 -16.07
CA LEU A 97 -0.24 22.94 -17.01
C LEU A 97 -0.86 21.66 -16.45
N ILE A 98 -2.16 21.48 -16.66
CA ILE A 98 -2.87 20.27 -16.24
C ILE A 98 -2.87 19.28 -17.39
N TYR A 99 -2.49 18.05 -17.08
CA TYR A 99 -2.51 16.93 -18.01
C TYR A 99 -3.51 15.89 -17.54
N SER A 100 -4.12 15.18 -18.50
CA SER A 100 -5.00 14.06 -18.23
C SER A 100 -4.64 12.83 -19.05
N CYS A 101 -4.95 11.65 -18.53
CA CYS A 101 -4.91 10.39 -19.25
C CYS A 101 -6.04 9.45 -18.79
N GLU A 102 -6.41 8.51 -19.65
CA GLU A 102 -7.39 7.45 -19.30
C GLU A 102 -6.75 6.34 -18.46
N SER A 103 -5.44 6.14 -18.59
CA SER A 103 -4.61 5.23 -17.79
C SER A 103 -3.15 5.67 -17.83
N ILE A 104 -2.33 5.30 -16.84
CA ILE A 104 -0.91 5.71 -16.79
C ILE A 104 -0.11 5.18 -17.98
N GLU A 105 -0.53 4.05 -18.54
CA GLU A 105 0.11 3.45 -19.71
C GLU A 105 -0.19 4.20 -21.01
N LYS A 106 -1.18 5.10 -21.00
CA LYS A 106 -1.57 5.91 -22.15
C LYS A 106 -0.86 7.28 -22.13
N PRO A 107 -0.66 7.90 -23.32
CA PRO A 107 -0.09 9.23 -23.41
C PRO A 107 -0.87 10.27 -22.59
N TRP A 108 -0.13 11.16 -21.95
CA TRP A 108 -0.69 12.32 -21.26
C TRP A 108 -1.07 13.40 -22.27
N MET A 109 -2.27 13.94 -22.14
CA MET A 109 -2.79 15.01 -22.98
C MET A 109 -2.93 16.28 -22.15
N ASN A 110 -2.46 17.40 -22.69
CA ASN A 110 -2.73 18.71 -22.07
C ASN A 110 -4.24 18.94 -22.08
N CYS A 111 -4.79 19.39 -20.95
CA CYS A 111 -6.21 19.67 -20.82
C CYS A 111 -6.44 21.01 -20.10
N SER A 112 -7.48 21.71 -20.55
CA SER A 112 -7.94 22.95 -19.96
C SER A 112 -9.26 22.71 -19.23
N PHE A 113 -9.36 23.18 -17.99
CA PHE A 113 -10.60 23.14 -17.23
C PHE A 113 -11.29 24.48 -17.17
N ASN A 114 -12.61 24.46 -17.23
CA ASN A 114 -13.37 25.57 -16.68
C ASN A 114 -13.25 25.54 -15.14
N ILE A 115 -12.83 26.65 -14.54
CA ILE A 115 -12.56 26.71 -13.09
C ILE A 115 -13.79 26.35 -12.24
N ASN A 116 -14.99 26.74 -12.67
CA ASN A 116 -16.22 26.41 -11.95
C ASN A 116 -16.51 24.91 -11.99
N GLN A 117 -16.24 24.25 -13.13
CA GLN A 117 -16.40 22.80 -13.25
C GLN A 117 -15.37 22.06 -12.40
N PHE A 118 -14.12 22.51 -12.41
CA PHE A 118 -13.06 21.90 -11.62
C PHE A 118 -13.36 21.98 -10.10
N LEU A 119 -13.88 23.11 -9.64
CA LEU A 119 -14.21 23.32 -8.22
C LEU A 119 -15.33 22.43 -7.69
N ILE A 120 -16.29 22.04 -8.54
CA ILE A 120 -17.39 21.13 -8.17
C ILE A 120 -17.04 19.65 -8.38
N MET A 121 -15.92 19.35 -9.04
CA MET A 121 -15.45 17.98 -9.21
C MET A 121 -14.84 17.44 -7.91
N THR A 122 -15.10 16.15 -7.69
CA THR A 122 -14.41 15.37 -6.66
C THR A 122 -13.30 14.56 -7.28
N PHE A 123 -12.18 14.50 -6.57
CA PHE A 123 -11.01 13.76 -6.95
C PHE A 123 -10.62 12.79 -5.84
N THR A 124 -10.04 11.66 -6.19
CA THR A 124 -9.39 10.77 -5.23
C THR A 124 -7.90 10.73 -5.50
N GLU A 125 -7.10 10.59 -4.44
CA GLU A 125 -5.66 10.33 -4.62
C GLU A 125 -5.49 9.05 -5.45
N TYR A 126 -4.85 9.16 -6.61
CA TYR A 126 -4.60 8.02 -7.45
C TYR A 126 -3.33 7.32 -6.96
N LYS A 127 -3.47 6.07 -6.55
CA LYS A 127 -2.34 5.19 -6.21
C LYS A 127 -2.07 4.25 -7.36
N MET A 128 -0.87 4.34 -7.92
CA MET A 128 -0.44 3.41 -8.95
C MET A 128 -0.59 1.98 -8.42
N PRO A 129 -1.29 1.09 -9.15
CA PRO A 129 -1.37 -0.30 -8.77
C PRO A 129 0.05 -0.85 -8.64
N LEU A 130 0.33 -1.57 -7.55
CA LEU A 130 1.60 -2.29 -7.45
C LEU A 130 1.63 -3.31 -8.59
N LYS A 131 2.75 -3.34 -9.31
CA LYS A 131 2.97 -4.24 -10.46
C LYS A 131 2.82 -5.71 -10.06
N TYR A 132 3.20 -6.05 -8.84
CA TYR A 132 3.19 -7.40 -8.29
C TYR A 132 2.11 -7.54 -7.21
N LYS A 133 1.42 -8.67 -7.22
CA LYS A 133 0.40 -9.05 -6.25
C LYS A 133 0.99 -10.02 -5.23
N VAL A 134 0.32 -10.16 -4.10
CA VAL A 134 0.68 -11.17 -3.10
C VAL A 134 0.53 -12.56 -3.72
N GLY A 135 1.61 -13.34 -3.71
CA GLY A 135 1.67 -14.66 -4.33
C GLY A 135 2.35 -14.69 -5.70
N ASP A 136 2.73 -13.54 -6.26
CA ASP A 136 3.54 -13.51 -7.48
C ASP A 136 4.99 -13.91 -7.15
N GLU A 137 5.53 -14.87 -7.91
CA GLU A 137 6.96 -15.20 -7.86
C GLU A 137 7.76 -14.08 -8.52
N VAL A 138 8.66 -13.45 -7.75
CA VAL A 138 9.53 -12.37 -8.23
C VAL A 138 10.99 -12.79 -8.16
N TRP A 139 11.72 -12.60 -9.25
CA TRP A 139 13.15 -12.88 -9.32
C TRP A 139 13.94 -11.67 -8.82
N VAL A 140 14.67 -11.84 -7.71
CA VAL A 140 15.58 -10.82 -7.19
C VAL A 140 16.95 -11.00 -7.85
N LYS A 141 17.51 -9.92 -8.41
CA LYS A 141 18.92 -9.94 -8.82
C LYS A 141 19.79 -9.86 -7.57
N ALA A 142 20.41 -10.98 -7.21
CA ALA A 142 21.32 -11.09 -6.09
C ALA A 142 22.72 -11.50 -6.58
N MET A 143 23.75 -11.20 -5.77
CA MET A 143 25.13 -11.59 -6.07
C MET A 143 25.50 -12.82 -5.25
N VAL A 144 25.99 -13.88 -5.91
CA VAL A 144 26.61 -15.01 -5.21
C VAL A 144 27.95 -14.53 -4.64
N ILE A 145 28.10 -14.59 -3.32
CA ILE A 145 29.32 -14.17 -2.63
C ILE A 145 30.14 -15.35 -2.09
N GLU A 146 29.49 -16.50 -1.88
CA GLU A 146 30.16 -17.73 -1.44
C GLU A 146 29.43 -18.96 -2.03
N VAL A 147 30.21 -20.00 -2.33
CA VAL A 147 29.72 -21.31 -2.78
C VAL A 147 30.33 -22.39 -1.90
N ASP A 148 29.49 -23.24 -1.32
CA ASP A 148 29.89 -24.38 -0.49
C ASP A 148 29.60 -25.70 -1.22
N GLU A 149 30.64 -26.48 -1.49
CA GLU A 149 30.54 -27.73 -2.26
C GLU A 149 30.26 -28.97 -1.40
N ARG A 150 30.00 -28.79 -0.09
CA ARG A 150 29.67 -29.91 0.81
C ARG A 150 28.30 -30.51 0.48
N GLN A 151 28.25 -31.83 0.32
CA GLN A 151 27.01 -32.55 0.01
C GLN A 151 25.95 -32.41 1.10
N GLY A 152 24.74 -31.99 0.71
CA GLY A 152 23.54 -31.98 1.56
C GLY A 152 23.18 -30.63 2.19
N GLU A 153 23.93 -29.58 1.89
CA GLU A 153 23.68 -28.21 2.38
C GLU A 153 23.16 -27.29 1.26
N MET A 154 22.58 -26.15 1.63
CA MET A 154 22.27 -25.05 0.71
C MET A 154 23.58 -24.42 0.22
N PRO A 155 24.01 -24.61 -1.04
CA PRO A 155 25.39 -24.37 -1.42
C PRO A 155 25.70 -22.91 -1.80
N TYR A 156 24.70 -22.02 -1.90
CA TYR A 156 24.93 -20.66 -2.39
C TYR A 156 24.58 -19.60 -1.35
N LEU A 157 25.56 -18.80 -0.93
CA LEU A 157 25.31 -17.60 -0.14
C LEU A 157 25.10 -16.40 -1.08
N LEU A 158 23.92 -15.80 -1.01
CA LEU A 158 23.56 -14.62 -1.80
C LEU A 158 23.62 -13.36 -0.94
N ASP A 159 24.17 -12.29 -1.50
CA ASP A 159 23.99 -10.92 -1.01
C ASP A 159 22.73 -10.32 -1.64
N LEU A 160 21.72 -10.08 -0.79
CA LEU A 160 20.41 -9.55 -1.17
C LEU A 160 20.34 -8.02 -1.04
N GLY A 161 21.44 -7.36 -0.62
CA GLY A 161 21.48 -5.93 -0.29
C GLY A 161 21.08 -5.64 1.16
N ASP A 162 21.30 -4.39 1.61
CA ASP A 162 20.99 -3.88 2.95
C ASP A 162 21.44 -4.81 4.10
N GLU A 163 22.68 -5.30 4.03
CA GLU A 163 23.30 -6.22 5.02
C GLU A 163 22.61 -7.59 5.16
N CYS A 164 21.70 -7.94 4.25
CA CYS A 164 21.00 -9.22 4.26
C CYS A 164 21.74 -10.26 3.40
N ARG A 165 22.11 -11.38 4.02
CA ARG A 165 22.77 -12.52 3.37
C ARG A 165 22.08 -13.81 3.78
N GLU A 166 21.81 -14.68 2.80
CA GLU A 166 21.08 -15.92 3.05
C GLU A 166 21.57 -17.04 2.12
N TRP A 167 21.54 -18.28 2.62
CA TRP A 167 21.94 -19.47 1.89
C TRP A 167 20.73 -20.05 1.13
N PHE A 168 20.94 -20.51 -0.10
CA PHE A 168 19.90 -21.02 -1.00
C PHE A 168 20.34 -22.32 -1.67
N ASN A 169 19.37 -23.18 -2.01
CA ASN A 169 19.61 -24.35 -2.86
C ASN A 169 19.74 -23.96 -4.33
N GLU A 170 20.37 -24.82 -5.13
CA GLU A 170 20.55 -24.59 -6.57
C GLU A 170 19.20 -24.44 -7.31
N ASP A 171 18.17 -25.16 -6.90
CA ASP A 171 16.83 -25.12 -7.50
C ASP A 171 16.02 -23.86 -7.12
N GLU A 172 16.42 -23.13 -6.08
CA GLU A 172 15.83 -21.87 -5.65
C GLU A 172 16.42 -20.66 -6.38
N ILE A 173 17.53 -20.85 -7.11
CA ILE A 173 18.24 -19.80 -7.82
C ILE A 173 18.05 -19.99 -9.32
N LYS A 174 17.65 -18.93 -10.02
CA LYS A 174 17.78 -18.88 -11.49
C LYS A 174 18.93 -17.97 -11.87
N GLY A 175 19.90 -18.52 -12.59
CA GLY A 175 20.97 -17.76 -13.20
C GLY A 175 20.42 -16.66 -14.10
N GLY A 176 20.79 -15.41 -13.83
CA GLY A 176 20.40 -14.26 -14.64
C GLY A 176 21.28 -14.12 -15.87
N ASN A 177 21.06 -14.95 -16.90
CA ASN A 177 21.60 -14.70 -18.23
C ASN A 177 20.46 -14.30 -19.19
N GLU A 178 20.14 -13.00 -19.16
CA GLU A 178 19.65 -12.21 -20.31
C GLU A 178 20.57 -11.01 -20.48
#